data_AF-A0A653PJG0-F1
#
_entry.id   AF-A0A653PJG0-F1
#
_cell.length_a   1.000
_cell.length_b   1.000
_cell.length_c   1.000
_cell.angle_alpha   90.00
_cell.angle_beta   90.00
_cell.angle_gamma   90.00
#
_symmetry.space_group_name_H-M   'P 1'
#
loop_
_entity.id
_entity.type
_entity.pdbx_description
1 polymer ?
#
loop_
_entity_poly.entity_id
_entity_poly.type
_entity_poly.pdbx_seq_one_letter_code
_entity_poly.pdbx_strand_id
1 'polypeptide(L)'
;MTNAPQSPVDWESVPDPAAVRQPRPRFEAWKVLRIAVMVFGLLSLAFWGYWSWQLPLPGYLFMVGAPLFAAVVWYFFRSPRSPIETDIVGKTIVEVALVVAAGATWISIGHPVVGIVFIVIAALSGVIAFRKETA
;
A
#
# COMPACT_ATOMS: atom_id res chain seq x y z
N MET A 1 56.71 -36.08 -0.13
CA MET A 1 55.42 -35.37 -0.07
C MET A 1 54.96 -35.20 -1.51
N THR A 2 54.07 -36.07 -1.98
CA THR A 2 53.60 -36.08 -3.37
C THR A 2 52.60 -34.95 -3.55
N ASN A 3 52.95 -33.93 -4.33
CA ASN A 3 52.00 -32.91 -4.75
C ASN A 3 50.89 -33.60 -5.56
N ALA A 4 49.66 -33.51 -5.09
CA ALA A 4 48.51 -34.01 -5.83
C ALA A 4 48.42 -33.28 -7.19
N PRO A 5 48.06 -33.97 -8.28
CA PRO A 5 47.86 -33.35 -9.58
C PRO A 5 46.79 -32.27 -9.48
N GLN A 6 47.14 -31.03 -9.81
CA GLN A 6 46.19 -29.93 -9.82
C GLN A 6 45.17 -30.12 -10.96
N SER A 7 43.89 -29.89 -10.65
CA SER A 7 42.81 -29.92 -11.62
C SER A 7 43.08 -28.90 -12.74
N PRO A 8 42.98 -29.28 -14.03
CA PRO A 8 43.12 -28.33 -15.14
C PRO A 8 42.06 -27.23 -15.20
N VAL A 9 40.96 -27.41 -14.45
CA VAL A 9 39.86 -26.46 -14.42
C VAL A 9 39.94 -25.62 -13.15
N ASP A 10 39.99 -24.31 -13.37
CA ASP A 10 40.01 -23.29 -12.34
C ASP A 10 38.58 -23.02 -11.84
N TRP A 11 38.19 -23.73 -10.78
CA TRP A 11 36.86 -23.63 -10.19
C TRP A 11 36.58 -22.29 -9.50
N GLU A 12 37.61 -21.48 -9.25
CA GLU A 12 37.47 -20.13 -8.68
C GLU A 12 37.04 -19.11 -9.76
N SER A 13 37.26 -19.43 -11.04
CA SER A 13 36.84 -18.60 -12.18
C SER A 13 35.36 -18.77 -12.57
N VAL A 14 34.68 -19.79 -12.03
CA VAL A 14 33.26 -20.03 -12.29
C VAL A 14 32.43 -19.05 -11.45
N PRO A 15 31.64 -18.15 -12.06
CA PRO A 15 30.77 -17.26 -11.31
C PRO A 15 29.85 -18.08 -10.41
N ASP A 16 29.76 -17.71 -9.13
CA ASP A 16 28.91 -18.39 -8.16
C ASP A 16 27.47 -18.51 -8.73
N PRO A 17 26.93 -19.73 -8.94
CA PRO A 17 25.57 -19.91 -9.42
C PRO A 17 24.52 -19.26 -8.50
N ALA A 18 24.86 -19.00 -7.23
CA ALA A 18 24.03 -18.22 -6.33
C ALA A 18 24.01 -16.71 -6.68
N ALA A 19 25.08 -16.17 -7.28
CA ALA A 19 25.14 -14.78 -7.73
C ALA A 19 24.21 -14.49 -8.94
N VAL A 20 23.81 -15.54 -9.67
CA VAL A 20 22.90 -15.44 -10.82
C VAL A 20 21.42 -15.55 -10.41
N ARG A 21 21.11 -15.80 -9.12
CA ARG A 21 19.73 -15.69 -8.61
C ARG A 21 19.31 -14.23 -8.56
N GLN A 22 18.84 -13.72 -9.69
CA GLN A 22 17.94 -12.55 -9.73
C GLN A 22 16.81 -12.84 -8.72
N PRO A 23 16.58 -11.97 -7.72
CA PRO A 23 15.44 -12.12 -6.84
C PRO A 23 14.20 -12.08 -7.73
N ARG A 24 13.52 -13.24 -7.88
CA ARG A 24 12.26 -13.30 -8.62
C ARG A 24 11.37 -12.20 -8.07
N PRO A 25 10.75 -11.35 -8.91
CA PRO A 25 9.80 -10.35 -8.44
C PRO A 25 8.68 -11.12 -7.75
N ARG A 26 8.75 -11.21 -6.42
CA ARG A 26 7.70 -11.79 -5.63
C ARG A 26 6.49 -10.93 -5.95
N PHE A 27 5.42 -11.58 -6.39
CA PHE A 27 4.12 -10.94 -6.46
C PHE A 27 3.79 -10.53 -5.03
N GLU A 28 4.13 -9.29 -4.67
CA GLU A 28 3.86 -8.72 -3.37
C GLU A 28 2.35 -8.49 -3.33
N ALA A 29 1.57 -9.56 -3.07
CA ALA A 29 0.12 -9.51 -2.93
C ALA A 29 -0.30 -8.39 -1.97
N TRP A 30 0.58 -8.07 -1.04
CA TRP A 30 0.46 -6.94 -0.15
C TRP A 30 0.47 -5.57 -0.84
N LYS A 31 1.39 -5.36 -1.78
CA LYS A 31 1.43 -4.13 -2.59
C LYS A 31 0.15 -3.96 -3.39
N VAL A 32 -0.39 -5.05 -3.93
CA VAL A 32 -1.67 -5.05 -4.66
C VAL A 32 -2.82 -4.66 -3.72
N LEU A 33 -2.91 -5.29 -2.55
CA LEU A 33 -3.93 -5.00 -1.55
C LEU A 33 -3.90 -3.55 -1.07
N ARG A 34 -2.71 -3.00 -0.83
CA ARG A 34 -2.52 -1.59 -0.49
C ARG A 34 -3.02 -0.65 -1.59
N ILE A 35 -2.69 -0.94 -2.85
CA ILE A 35 -3.18 -0.16 -3.98
C ILE A 35 -4.70 -0.25 -4.07
N ALA A 36 -5.29 -1.44 -3.87
CA ALA A 36 -6.73 -1.63 -3.86
C ALA A 36 -7.42 -0.81 -2.76
N VAL A 37 -6.88 -0.82 -1.54
CA VAL A 37 -7.37 -0.01 -0.41
C VAL A 37 -7.28 1.49 -0.74
N MET A 38 -6.16 1.93 -1.32
CA MET A 38 -5.99 3.32 -1.74
C MET A 38 -7.03 3.72 -2.78
N VAL A 39 -7.14 2.95 -3.86
CA VAL A 39 -8.10 3.24 -4.95
C VAL A 39 -9.53 3.25 -4.42
N PHE A 40 -9.91 2.26 -3.62
CA PHE A 40 -11.25 2.23 -3.02
C PHE A 40 -11.51 3.42 -2.09
N GLY A 41 -10.53 3.81 -1.28
CA GLY A 41 -10.64 4.97 -0.40
C GLY A 41 -10.82 6.27 -1.18
N LEU A 42 -10.06 6.46 -2.25
CA LEU A 42 -10.20 7.63 -3.12
C LEU A 42 -11.55 7.67 -3.85
N LEU A 43 -12.01 6.54 -4.38
CA LEU A 43 -13.32 6.44 -5.01
C LEU A 43 -14.46 6.71 -4.02
N SER A 44 -14.33 6.21 -2.79
CA SER A 44 -15.32 6.46 -1.72
C SER A 44 -15.41 7.95 -1.38
N LEU A 45 -14.27 8.64 -1.28
CA LEU A 45 -14.21 10.09 -1.04
C LEU A 45 -14.80 10.90 -2.21
N ALA A 46 -14.47 10.51 -3.45
CA ALA A 46 -15.01 11.17 -4.64
C ALA A 46 -16.55 11.02 -4.70
N PHE A 47 -17.03 9.80 -4.48
CA PHE A 47 -18.46 9.49 -4.47
C PHE A 47 -19.20 10.25 -3.36
N TRP A 48 -18.61 10.31 -2.17
CA TRP A 48 -19.13 11.10 -1.06
C TRP A 48 -19.21 12.58 -1.37
N GLY A 49 -18.16 13.14 -1.99
CA GLY A 49 -18.14 14.54 -2.42
C GLY A 49 -19.26 14.86 -3.41
N TYR A 50 -19.59 13.92 -4.30
CA TYR A 50 -20.72 14.05 -5.23
C TYR A 50 -22.08 13.89 -4.54
N TRP A 51 -22.23 12.92 -3.64
CA TRP A 51 -23.54 12.57 -3.05
C TRP A 51 -23.95 13.50 -1.89
N SER A 52 -23.00 13.94 -1.08
CA SER A 52 -23.28 14.69 0.16
C SER A 52 -23.36 16.20 -0.04
N TRP A 53 -22.90 16.74 -1.16
CA TRP A 53 -22.76 18.17 -1.38
C TRP A 53 -23.48 18.64 -2.64
N GLN A 54 -24.08 19.82 -2.56
CA GLN A 54 -24.80 20.43 -3.68
C GLN A 54 -23.83 20.89 -4.78
N LEU A 55 -24.15 20.60 -6.04
CA LEU A 55 -23.44 21.09 -7.21
C LEU A 55 -23.94 22.49 -7.60
N PRO A 56 -23.11 23.38 -8.17
CA PRO A 56 -21.72 23.13 -8.60
C PRO A 56 -20.67 23.29 -7.48
N LEU A 57 -20.79 24.30 -6.62
CA LEU A 57 -19.98 24.48 -5.42
C LEU A 57 -20.91 24.44 -4.21
N PRO A 58 -20.57 23.69 -3.14
CA PRO A 58 -19.27 23.08 -2.81
C PRO A 58 -19.02 21.65 -3.37
N GLY A 59 -19.94 21.05 -4.11
CA GLY A 59 -19.82 19.65 -4.56
C GLY A 59 -18.56 19.31 -5.34
N TYR A 60 -18.19 20.11 -6.36
CA TYR A 60 -16.94 19.85 -7.11
C TYR A 60 -15.69 19.92 -6.23
N LEU A 61 -15.68 20.81 -5.23
CA LEU A 61 -14.56 20.97 -4.31
C LEU A 61 -14.36 19.71 -3.47
N PHE A 62 -15.42 19.10 -2.94
CA PHE A 62 -15.28 17.87 -2.16
C PHE A 62 -15.11 16.62 -3.04
N MET A 63 -15.78 16.57 -4.19
CA MET A 63 -15.66 15.47 -5.15
C MET A 63 -14.23 15.30 -5.66
N VAL A 64 -13.52 16.40 -5.91
CA VAL A 64 -12.13 16.37 -6.39
C VAL A 64 -11.13 16.62 -5.27
N GLY A 65 -11.37 17.61 -4.42
CA GLY A 65 -10.43 18.03 -3.39
C GLY A 65 -10.20 17.00 -2.29
N ALA A 66 -11.25 16.29 -1.84
CA ALA A 66 -11.10 15.26 -0.82
C ALA A 66 -10.21 14.07 -1.29
N PRO A 67 -10.47 13.43 -2.45
CA PRO A 67 -9.58 12.39 -2.95
C PRO A 67 -8.20 12.94 -3.34
N LEU A 68 -8.10 14.15 -3.89
CA LEU A 68 -6.79 14.72 -4.24
C LEU A 68 -5.93 14.94 -2.99
N PHE A 69 -6.51 15.50 -1.93
CA PHE A 69 -5.85 15.68 -0.64
C PHE A 69 -5.37 14.33 -0.08
N ALA A 70 -6.25 13.32 -0.07
CA ALA A 70 -5.90 11.99 0.39
C ALA A 70 -4.75 11.36 -0.44
N ALA A 71 -4.77 11.52 -1.77
CA ALA A 71 -3.72 11.02 -2.65
C ALA A 71 -2.37 11.72 -2.40
N VAL A 72 -2.39 13.03 -2.14
CA VAL A 72 -1.19 13.81 -1.82
C VAL A 72 -0.60 13.37 -0.48
N VAL A 73 -1.43 13.22 0.56
CA VAL A 73 -0.98 12.71 1.87
C VAL A 73 -0.42 11.29 1.72
N TRP A 74 -1.09 10.42 0.97
CA TRP A 74 -0.58 9.08 0.69
C TRP A 74 0.77 9.11 -0.03
N TYR A 75 0.92 9.99 -1.02
CA TYR A 75 2.16 10.16 -1.75
C TYR A 75 3.31 10.58 -0.82
N PHE A 76 3.08 11.58 0.04
CA PHE A 76 4.12 12.15 0.89
C PHE A 76 4.57 11.28 2.06
N PHE A 77 3.75 10.35 2.54
CA PHE A 77 4.10 9.56 3.72
C PHE A 77 4.27 8.07 3.41
N ARG A 78 3.56 7.57 2.40
CA ARG A 78 3.46 6.12 2.16
C ARG A 78 4.01 5.65 0.82
N SER A 79 4.19 6.54 -0.15
CA SER A 79 4.76 6.17 -1.46
C SER A 79 6.20 5.66 -1.35
N PRO A 80 6.62 4.68 -2.18
CA PRO A 80 8.03 4.30 -2.30
C PRO A 80 8.91 5.44 -2.78
N ARG A 81 8.33 6.42 -3.49
CA ARG A 81 8.99 7.66 -3.95
C ARG A 81 8.69 8.85 -3.04
N SER A 82 8.27 8.58 -1.81
CA SER A 82 8.01 9.62 -0.82
C SER A 82 9.27 10.49 -0.62
N PRO A 83 9.15 11.83 -0.69
CA PRO A 83 10.23 12.74 -0.31
C PRO A 83 10.54 12.71 1.20
N ILE A 84 9.57 12.28 2.02
CA ILE A 84 9.69 12.24 3.48
C ILE A 84 10.01 10.80 3.90
N GLU A 85 11.15 10.63 4.57
CA GLU A 85 11.52 9.36 5.21
C GLU A 85 10.59 9.10 6.40
N THR A 86 9.47 8.46 6.11
CA THR A 86 8.48 8.10 7.12
C THR A 86 8.73 6.68 7.59
N ASP A 87 8.77 6.51 8.90
CA ASP A 87 8.86 5.22 9.57
C ASP A 87 7.59 4.37 9.33
N ILE A 88 7.63 3.12 9.80
CA ILE A 88 6.52 2.18 9.63
C ILE A 88 5.25 2.70 10.32
N VAL A 89 5.39 3.38 11.47
CA VAL A 89 4.26 3.92 12.23
C VAL A 89 3.55 5.03 11.45
N GLY A 90 4.29 6.03 10.96
CA GLY A 90 3.70 7.11 10.17
C GLY A 90 3.01 6.62 8.89
N LYS A 91 3.62 5.64 8.20
CA LYS A 91 2.98 4.96 7.06
C LYS A 91 1.64 4.34 7.48
N THR A 92 1.63 3.60 8.58
CA THR A 92 0.44 2.91 9.09
C THR A 92 -0.66 3.90 9.47
N ILE A 93 -0.32 5.02 10.13
CA ILE A 93 -1.28 6.08 10.47
C ILE A 93 -1.99 6.60 9.23
N VAL A 94 -1.26 6.89 8.15
CA VAL A 94 -1.86 7.42 6.91
C VAL A 94 -2.79 6.42 6.24
N GLU A 95 -2.47 5.13 6.26
CA GLU A 95 -3.35 4.09 5.75
C GLU A 95 -4.61 3.94 6.59
N VAL A 96 -4.46 3.88 7.92
CA VAL A 96 -5.60 3.79 8.83
C VAL A 96 -6.49 5.03 8.68
N ALA A 97 -5.91 6.22 8.56
CA ALA A 97 -6.66 7.45 8.32
C ALA A 97 -7.48 7.39 7.03
N LEU A 98 -6.91 6.89 5.93
CA LEU A 98 -7.64 6.71 4.68
C LEU A 98 -8.77 5.68 4.82
N VAL A 99 -8.51 4.55 5.48
CA VAL A 99 -9.50 3.49 5.70
C VAL A 99 -10.67 4.00 6.54
N VAL A 100 -10.38 4.70 7.63
CA VAL A 100 -11.38 5.31 8.51
C VAL A 100 -12.16 6.38 7.78
N ALA A 101 -11.49 7.25 7.01
CA ALA A 101 -12.16 8.29 6.21
C ALA A 101 -13.14 7.67 5.22
N ALA A 102 -12.73 6.64 4.46
CA ALA A 102 -13.61 5.94 3.53
C ALA A 102 -14.76 5.23 4.25
N GLY A 103 -14.52 4.57 5.38
CA GLY A 103 -15.62 3.98 6.16
C GLY A 103 -16.61 5.03 6.68
N ALA A 104 -16.11 6.17 7.16
CA ALA A 104 -16.92 7.29 7.62
C ALA A 104 -17.76 7.90 6.50
N THR A 105 -17.25 7.96 5.27
CA THR A 105 -18.04 8.46 4.13
C THR A 105 -19.25 7.57 3.88
N TRP A 106 -19.08 6.25 3.88
CA TRP A 106 -20.19 5.30 3.69
C TRP A 106 -21.22 5.35 4.82
N ILE A 107 -20.76 5.52 6.07
CA ILE A 107 -21.66 5.73 7.22
C ILE A 107 -22.46 7.01 7.05
N SER A 108 -21.82 8.11 6.62
CA SER A 108 -22.47 9.41 6.50
C SER A 108 -23.56 9.46 5.42
N ILE A 109 -23.45 8.66 4.37
CA ILE A 109 -24.45 8.57 3.29
C ILE A 109 -25.54 7.53 3.55
N GLY A 110 -25.59 6.95 4.76
CA GLY A 110 -26.65 6.01 5.17
C GLY A 110 -26.37 4.55 4.87
N HIS A 111 -25.14 4.18 4.47
CA HIS A 111 -24.73 2.81 4.21
C HIS A 111 -23.66 2.32 5.22
N PRO A 112 -23.97 2.27 6.53
CA PRO A 112 -22.98 1.97 7.57
C PRO A 112 -22.39 0.56 7.45
N VAL A 113 -23.18 -0.41 6.97
CA VAL A 113 -22.71 -1.79 6.75
C VAL A 113 -21.52 -1.83 5.80
N VAL A 114 -21.57 -1.06 4.70
CA VAL A 114 -20.48 -1.00 3.71
C VAL A 114 -19.21 -0.44 4.34
N GLY A 115 -19.35 0.66 5.10
CA GLY A 115 -18.22 1.29 5.78
C GLY A 115 -17.57 0.38 6.82
N ILE A 116 -18.38 -0.28 7.66
CA ILE A 116 -17.88 -1.18 8.70
C ILE A 116 -17.18 -2.41 8.08
N VAL A 117 -17.81 -3.06 7.10
CA VAL A 117 -17.22 -4.22 6.42
C VAL A 117 -15.88 -3.86 5.77
N PHE A 118 -15.81 -2.71 5.11
CA PHE A 118 -14.56 -2.23 4.52
C PHE A 118 -13.47 -2.01 5.57
N ILE A 119 -13.77 -1.31 6.68
CA ILE A 119 -12.82 -1.09 7.77
C ILE A 119 -12.30 -2.42 8.32
N VAL A 120 -13.19 -3.39 8.57
CA VAL A 120 -12.83 -4.70 9.13
C VAL A 120 -11.91 -5.46 8.17
N ILE A 121 -12.26 -5.54 6.89
CA ILE A 121 -11.45 -6.24 5.88
C ILE A 121 -10.07 -5.58 5.76
N ALA A 122 -10.00 -4.25 5.73
CA ALA A 122 -8.76 -3.51 5.65
C ALA A 122 -7.89 -3.70 6.90
N ALA A 123 -8.49 -3.67 8.09
CA ALA A 123 -7.79 -3.90 9.35
C ALA A 123 -7.22 -5.33 9.44
N LEU A 124 -8.03 -6.35 9.14
CA LEU A 124 -7.58 -7.75 9.15
C LEU A 124 -6.45 -7.98 8.13
N SER A 125 -6.59 -7.40 6.95
CA SER A 125 -5.56 -7.42 5.91
C SER A 125 -4.24 -6.80 6.38
N GLY A 126 -4.31 -5.66 7.07
CA GLY A 126 -3.16 -4.97 7.65
C GLY A 126 -2.47 -5.79 8.74
N VAL A 127 -3.25 -6.41 9.64
CA VAL A 127 -2.73 -7.26 10.71
C VAL A 127 -2.00 -8.48 10.15
N ILE A 128 -2.56 -9.13 9.13
CA ILE A 128 -1.93 -10.29 8.47
C ILE A 128 -0.60 -9.89 7.81
N ALA A 129 -0.56 -8.73 7.16
CA ALA A 129 0.65 -8.24 6.54
C ALA A 129 1.74 -7.89 7.56
N PHE A 130 1.37 -7.19 8.64
CA PHE A 130 2.29 -6.84 9.72
C PHE A 130 2.96 -8.08 10.32
N ARG A 131 2.19 -9.14 10.59
CA ARG A 131 2.73 -10.40 11.14
C ARG A 131 3.72 -11.09 10.21
N LYS A 132 3.59 -10.94 8.89
CA LYS A 132 4.52 -11.52 7.90
C LYS A 132 5.81 -10.72 7.78
N GLU A 133 5.78 -9.42 8.08
CA GLU A 133 6.96 -8.55 8.07
C GLU A 133 7.78 -8.70 9.37
N THR A 134 7.16 -9.15 10.47
CA THR A 134 7.81 -9.31 11.79
C THR A 134 8.27 -10.73 12.14
N ALA A 135 7.95 -11.74 11.32
CA ALA A 135 8.29 -13.15 11.53
C ALA A 135 9.47 -13.57 10.65
#